data_AF-A0AA87W4M2-F1
#
_entry.id   AF-A0AA87W4M2-F1
#
_cell.length_a   1.000
_cell.length_b   1.000
_cell.length_c   1.000
_cell.angle_alpha   90.00
_cell.angle_beta   90.00
_cell.angle_gamma   90.00
#
_symmetry.space_group_name_H-M   'P 1'
#
loop_
_entity.id
_entity.type
_entity.pdbx_description
1 polymer ?
#
loop_
_entity_poly.entity_id
_entity_poly.type
_entity_poly.pdbx_seq_one_letter_code
_entity_poly.pdbx_strand_id
1 'polypeptide(L)'
;MARFPVTALRSVDLGTPDLDRSVAFYRDVWGLAPVTREAGVVYLRATGSDHHVVALYRSEQPELGAVTFRAARADDLDSIAANALAEGARLIRSPAPNQAPDGGMMLAIRAPDGGVLRFVHDDLSHLPEPSQGDRPEG
;
A
#
# COMPACT_ATOMS: atom_id res chain seq x y z
N MET A 1 20.93 -6.21 -19.71
CA MET A 1 19.46 -6.04 -19.82
C MET A 1 19.00 -5.15 -18.66
N ALA A 2 18.22 -4.11 -18.94
CA ALA A 2 17.62 -3.29 -17.89
C ALA A 2 16.51 -4.13 -17.21
N ARG A 3 16.58 -4.28 -15.88
CA ARG A 3 15.57 -4.96 -15.07
C ARG A 3 14.52 -3.94 -14.66
N PHE A 4 13.24 -4.33 -14.65
CA PHE A 4 12.18 -3.51 -14.08
C PHE A 4 12.24 -3.60 -12.53
N PRO A 5 12.32 -2.48 -11.80
CA PRO A 5 12.59 -2.48 -10.35
C PRO A 5 11.36 -2.79 -9.48
N VAL A 6 10.15 -2.79 -10.07
CA VAL A 6 8.88 -3.03 -9.37
C VAL A 6 8.35 -4.42 -9.73
N THR A 7 7.87 -5.18 -8.74
CA THR A 7 7.40 -6.56 -8.93
C THR A 7 5.89 -6.73 -8.85
N ALA A 8 5.21 -5.89 -8.06
CA ALA A 8 3.77 -5.99 -7.86
C ALA A 8 3.16 -4.66 -7.38
N LEU A 9 1.87 -4.47 -7.66
CA LEU A 9 1.02 -3.59 -6.85
C LEU A 9 0.80 -4.28 -5.50
N ARG A 10 0.85 -3.51 -4.41
CA ARG A 10 0.81 -4.05 -3.06
C ARG A 10 -0.41 -3.58 -2.29
N SER A 11 -0.68 -2.27 -2.23
CA SER A 11 -1.86 -1.75 -1.53
C SER A 11 -2.25 -0.35 -1.98
N VAL A 12 -3.45 0.07 -1.56
CA VAL A 12 -3.93 1.44 -1.68
C VAL A 12 -4.40 1.98 -0.32
N ASP A 13 -4.14 3.27 -0.10
CA ASP A 13 -4.63 4.02 1.06
C ASP A 13 -5.80 4.88 0.61
N LEU A 14 -6.96 4.74 1.26
CA LEU A 14 -8.18 5.48 0.91
C LEU A 14 -8.71 6.25 2.13
N GLY A 15 -8.89 7.56 1.95
CA GLY A 15 -9.54 8.43 2.91
C GLY A 15 -11.06 8.45 2.70
N THR A 16 -11.82 8.51 3.79
CA THR A 16 -13.29 8.51 3.75
C THR A 16 -13.91 9.36 4.88
N PRO A 17 -15.04 10.05 4.63
CA PRO A 17 -15.76 10.78 5.68
C PRO A 17 -16.38 9.86 6.74
N ASP A 18 -16.73 8.63 6.35
CA ASP A 18 -17.35 7.65 7.24
C ASP A 18 -16.56 6.34 7.22
N LEU A 19 -15.55 6.29 8.10
CA LEU A 19 -14.62 5.17 8.22
C LEU A 19 -15.35 3.86 8.55
N ASP A 20 -16.29 3.88 9.50
CA ASP A 20 -16.95 2.66 9.96
C ASP A 20 -17.85 2.08 8.85
N ARG A 21 -18.55 2.96 8.11
CA ARG A 21 -19.33 2.54 6.94
C ARG A 21 -18.45 1.97 5.83
N SER A 22 -17.31 2.60 5.53
CA SER A 22 -16.38 2.08 4.52
C SER A 22 -15.77 0.73 4.93
N VAL A 23 -15.38 0.58 6.19
CA VAL A 23 -14.89 -0.71 6.73
C VAL A 23 -15.95 -1.79 6.59
N ALA A 24 -17.21 -1.49 6.95
CA ALA A 24 -18.32 -2.43 6.80
C ALA A 24 -18.53 -2.84 5.34
N PHE A 25 -18.48 -1.88 4.39
CA PHE A 25 -18.58 -2.20 2.97
C PHE A 25 -17.47 -3.14 2.51
N TYR A 26 -16.21 -2.81 2.80
CA TYR A 26 -15.07 -3.59 2.36
C TYR A 26 -15.01 -4.99 2.99
N ARG A 27 -15.51 -5.13 4.22
CA ARG A 27 -15.61 -6.41 4.91
C ARG A 27 -16.80 -7.24 4.44
N ASP A 28 -18.01 -6.68 4.49
CA ASP A 28 -19.25 -7.44 4.38
C ASP A 28 -19.72 -7.59 2.93
N VAL A 29 -19.42 -6.62 2.07
CA VAL A 29 -19.80 -6.64 0.65
C VAL A 29 -18.66 -7.16 -0.20
N TRP A 30 -17.43 -6.66 0.03
CA TRP A 30 -16.28 -7.08 -0.77
C TRP A 30 -15.58 -8.32 -0.22
N GLY A 31 -15.78 -8.67 1.05
CA GLY A 31 -15.21 -9.89 1.64
C GLY A 31 -13.77 -9.76 2.14
N LEU A 32 -13.25 -8.54 2.32
CA LEU A 32 -11.92 -8.36 2.91
C LEU A 32 -11.92 -8.62 4.42
N ALA A 33 -10.83 -9.17 4.94
CA ALA A 33 -10.66 -9.39 6.37
C ALA A 33 -9.88 -8.24 7.02
N PRO A 34 -10.34 -7.70 8.17
CA PRO A 34 -9.53 -6.75 8.94
C PRO A 34 -8.31 -7.44 9.53
N VAL A 35 -7.14 -6.82 9.39
CA VAL A 35 -5.86 -7.34 9.91
C VAL A 35 -5.50 -6.66 11.22
N THR A 36 -5.50 -5.33 11.21
CA THR A 36 -5.20 -4.53 12.39
C THR A 36 -5.81 -3.14 12.26
N ARG A 37 -5.92 -2.45 13.40
CA ARG A 37 -6.26 -1.04 13.47
C ARG A 37 -5.22 -0.33 14.31
N GLU A 38 -4.51 0.61 13.71
CA GLU A 38 -3.43 1.34 14.36
C GLU A 38 -3.40 2.79 13.89
N ALA A 39 -3.11 3.73 14.79
CA ALA A 39 -3.00 5.16 14.48
C ALA A 39 -4.21 5.76 13.72
N GLY A 40 -5.42 5.22 13.92
CA GLY A 40 -6.63 5.67 13.23
C GLY A 40 -6.84 5.10 11.83
N VAL A 41 -5.99 4.18 11.39
CA VAL A 41 -6.07 3.48 10.11
C VAL A 41 -6.55 2.04 10.33
N VAL A 42 -7.46 1.55 9.47
CA VAL A 42 -7.91 0.16 9.43
C VAL A 42 -7.32 -0.52 8.21
N TYR A 43 -6.57 -1.60 8.43
CA TYR A 43 -5.92 -2.36 7.38
C TYR A 43 -6.72 -3.62 7.06
N LEU A 44 -7.07 -3.83 5.79
CA LEU A 44 -7.85 -4.97 5.32
C LEU A 44 -7.10 -5.74 4.24
N ARG A 45 -7.18 -7.08 4.30
CA ARG A 45 -6.51 -7.99 3.37
C ARG A 45 -7.49 -8.85 2.58
N ALA A 46 -7.02 -9.26 1.41
CA ALA A 46 -7.57 -10.36 0.63
C ALA A 46 -7.02 -11.70 1.12
N THR A 47 -7.41 -12.81 0.47
CA THR A 47 -6.95 -14.16 0.82
C THR A 47 -5.48 -14.44 0.47
N GLY A 48 -4.87 -13.61 -0.38
CA GLY A 48 -3.45 -13.66 -0.76
C GLY A 48 -2.48 -13.39 0.40
N SER A 49 -1.17 -13.37 0.12
CA SER A 49 -0.13 -13.27 1.16
C SER A 49 0.18 -11.84 1.62
N ASP A 50 -0.31 -10.79 0.97
CA ASP A 50 0.00 -9.42 1.38
C ASP A 50 -0.56 -9.10 2.78
N HIS A 51 0.19 -8.33 3.58
CA HIS A 51 -0.26 -7.87 4.89
C HIS A 51 -1.62 -7.16 4.79
N HIS A 52 -1.81 -6.31 3.80
CA HIS A 52 -3.09 -5.68 3.50
C HIS A 52 -3.10 -5.21 2.05
N VAL A 53 -4.29 -5.15 1.46
CA VAL A 53 -4.50 -4.61 0.10
C VAL A 53 -5.19 -3.25 0.13
N VAL A 54 -5.91 -2.95 1.21
CA VAL A 54 -6.56 -1.64 1.45
C VAL A 54 -6.25 -1.15 2.86
N ALA A 55 -5.85 0.11 2.99
CA ALA A 55 -5.77 0.85 4.24
C ALA A 55 -6.81 1.99 4.23
N LEU A 56 -7.69 2.04 5.23
CA LEU A 56 -8.75 3.04 5.34
C LEU A 56 -8.49 4.00 6.50
N TYR A 57 -8.63 5.30 6.27
CA TYR A 57 -8.51 6.32 7.30
C TYR A 57 -9.61 7.39 7.14
N ARG A 58 -9.86 8.14 8.22
CA ARG A 58 -10.85 9.24 8.17
C ARG A 58 -10.27 10.44 7.43
N SER A 59 -11.03 10.98 6.48
CA SER A 59 -10.75 12.22 5.76
C SER A 59 -12.05 13.00 5.55
N GLU A 60 -12.01 14.31 5.31
CA GLU A 60 -13.22 15.11 5.11
C GLU A 60 -13.99 14.74 3.84
N GLN A 61 -13.27 14.24 2.83
CA GLN A 61 -13.80 13.83 1.54
C GLN A 61 -13.14 12.53 1.08
N PRO A 62 -13.76 11.77 0.15
CA PRO A 62 -13.11 10.61 -0.44
C PRO A 62 -11.80 10.99 -1.13
N GLU A 63 -10.72 10.29 -0.83
CA GLU A 63 -9.41 10.55 -1.43
C GLU A 63 -8.56 9.29 -1.61
N LEU A 64 -7.69 9.31 -2.62
CA LEU A 64 -6.61 8.35 -2.78
C LEU A 64 -5.36 8.91 -2.07
N GLY A 65 -5.05 8.36 -0.90
CA GLY A 65 -3.92 8.80 -0.09
C GLY A 65 -2.58 8.39 -0.67
N ALA A 66 -2.46 7.14 -1.11
CA ALA A 66 -1.25 6.57 -1.71
C ALA A 66 -1.54 5.27 -2.46
N VAL A 67 -0.69 4.97 -3.44
CA VAL A 67 -0.57 3.64 -4.05
C VAL A 67 0.80 3.06 -3.71
N THR A 68 0.84 1.86 -3.16
CA THR A 68 2.07 1.20 -2.73
C THR A 68 2.42 0.06 -3.68
N PHE A 69 3.67 0.03 -4.15
CA PHE A 69 4.24 -1.03 -4.98
C PHE A 69 5.36 -1.76 -4.26
N ARG A 70 5.61 -3.01 -4.64
CA ARG A 70 6.74 -3.81 -4.13
C ARG A 70 7.96 -3.63 -5.05
N ALA A 71 9.10 -3.28 -4.45
CA ALA A 71 10.39 -3.20 -5.11
C ALA A 71 11.12 -4.55 -5.06
N ALA A 72 11.81 -4.92 -6.13
CA ALA A 72 12.45 -6.23 -6.25
C ALA A 72 13.65 -6.38 -5.30
N ARG A 73 14.39 -5.29 -5.04
CA ARG A 73 15.56 -5.24 -4.15
C ARG A 73 15.56 -3.95 -3.34
N ALA A 74 16.27 -3.96 -2.21
CA ALA A 74 16.46 -2.78 -1.38
C ALA A 74 17.04 -1.58 -2.17
N ASP A 75 18.13 -1.79 -2.91
CA ASP A 75 18.80 -0.74 -3.70
C ASP A 75 17.97 -0.22 -4.89
N ASP A 76 16.88 -0.92 -5.26
CA ASP A 76 15.95 -0.39 -6.23
C ASP A 76 15.22 0.83 -5.69
N LEU A 77 15.02 0.95 -4.37
CA LEU A 77 14.36 2.11 -3.77
C LEU A 77 15.15 3.39 -4.06
N ASP A 78 16.48 3.36 -3.92
CA ASP A 78 17.32 4.51 -4.26
C ASP A 78 17.31 4.80 -5.77
N SER A 79 17.34 3.75 -6.60
CA SER A 79 17.28 3.87 -8.05
C SER A 79 15.95 4.47 -8.53
N ILE A 80 14.82 4.03 -7.94
CA ILE A 80 13.48 4.56 -8.19
C ILE A 80 13.42 6.03 -7.76
N ALA A 81 13.94 6.37 -6.58
CA ALA A 81 13.95 7.74 -6.09
C ALA A 81 14.73 8.68 -7.03
N ALA A 82 15.94 8.28 -7.44
CA ALA A 82 16.77 9.07 -8.36
C ALA A 82 16.06 9.30 -9.71
N ASN A 83 15.49 8.24 -10.31
CA ASN A 83 14.78 8.35 -11.58
C ASN A 83 13.50 9.21 -11.45
N ALA A 84 12.72 9.01 -10.38
CA ALA A 84 11.50 9.78 -10.16
C ALA A 84 11.79 11.27 -10.00
N LEU A 85 12.85 11.64 -9.27
CA LEU A 85 13.28 13.03 -9.13
C LEU A 85 13.71 13.63 -10.48
N ALA A 86 14.42 12.87 -11.32
CA ALA A 86 14.81 13.31 -12.66
C ALA A 86 13.59 13.59 -13.56
N GLU A 87 12.50 12.85 -13.36
CA GLU A 87 11.21 13.01 -14.08
C GLU A 87 10.26 14.02 -13.40
N GLY A 88 10.76 14.80 -12.43
CA GLY A 88 10.00 15.90 -11.81
C GLY A 88 9.10 15.50 -10.63
N ALA A 89 9.20 14.27 -10.13
CA ALA A 89 8.57 13.91 -8.87
C ALA A 89 9.23 14.65 -7.70
N ARG A 90 8.49 14.79 -6.60
CA ARG A 90 9.03 15.31 -5.33
C ARG A 90 9.20 14.16 -4.35
N LEU A 91 10.38 14.06 -3.74
CA LEU A 91 10.61 13.12 -2.65
C LEU A 91 9.78 13.53 -1.42
N ILE A 92 8.92 12.64 -0.93
CA ILE A 92 8.20 12.82 0.35
C ILE A 92 9.06 12.25 1.47
N ARG A 93 9.64 11.06 1.25
CA ARG A 93 10.45 10.34 2.23
C ARG A 93 11.50 9.50 1.53
N SER A 94 12.77 9.66 1.88
CA SER A 94 13.86 8.77 1.44
C SER A 94 13.65 7.33 1.93
N PRO A 95 14.26 6.32 1.29
CA PRO A 95 14.19 4.94 1.76
C PRO A 95 14.62 4.82 3.23
N ALA A 96 13.72 4.31 4.07
CA ALA A 96 13.95 4.12 5.51
C ALA A 96 12.97 3.08 6.06
N PRO A 97 13.24 2.48 7.24
CA PRO A 97 12.34 1.51 7.86
C PRO A 97 10.94 2.07 8.04
N ASN A 98 9.94 1.38 7.53
CA ASN A 98 8.52 1.73 7.65
C ASN A 98 8.08 1.55 9.11
N GLN A 99 7.28 2.49 9.59
CA GLN A 99 6.75 2.49 10.96
C GLN A 99 5.33 1.94 11.02
N ALA A 100 4.68 1.75 9.87
CA ALA A 100 3.36 1.13 9.80
C ALA A 100 3.44 -0.40 10.04
N PRO A 101 2.33 -1.05 10.40
CA PRO A 101 2.31 -2.45 10.84
C PRO A 101 2.84 -3.46 9.83
N ASP A 102 2.89 -3.07 8.56
CA ASP A 102 3.38 -3.90 7.48
C ASP A 102 4.91 -3.95 7.35
N GLY A 103 5.64 -3.08 8.05
CA GLY A 103 7.09 -3.12 8.08
C GLY A 103 7.74 -2.89 6.72
N GLY A 104 8.97 -3.39 6.57
CA GLY A 104 9.81 -3.21 5.39
C GLY A 104 10.52 -1.86 5.30
N MET A 105 11.30 -1.69 4.24
CA MET A 105 11.97 -0.45 3.86
C MET A 105 11.11 0.29 2.86
N MET A 106 10.80 1.57 3.13
CA MET A 106 9.84 2.33 2.33
C MET A 106 10.37 3.66 1.81
N LEU A 107 10.19 3.86 0.51
CA LEU A 107 10.28 5.12 -0.22
C LEU A 107 8.88 5.71 -0.41
N ALA A 108 8.75 7.04 -0.33
CA ALA A 108 7.53 7.73 -0.76
C ALA A 108 7.86 8.94 -1.64
N ILE A 109 7.16 9.08 -2.76
CA ILE A 109 7.27 10.19 -3.70
C ILE A 109 5.90 10.78 -3.99
N ARG A 110 5.88 12.05 -4.40
CA ARG A 110 4.74 12.69 -5.05
C ARG A 110 5.04 12.82 -6.53
N ALA A 111 4.22 12.17 -7.36
CA ALA A 111 4.30 12.30 -8.81
C ALA A 111 3.96 13.74 -9.26
N PRO A 112 4.35 14.14 -10.48
CA PRO A 112 4.09 15.50 -11.00
C PRO A 112 2.60 15.87 -11.05
N ASP A 113 1.72 14.90 -11.23
CA ASP A 113 0.26 15.06 -11.21
C ASP A 113 -0.34 15.19 -9.79
N GLY A 114 0.51 15.11 -8.76
CA GLY A 114 0.14 15.23 -7.36
C GLY A 114 -0.14 13.90 -6.66
N GLY A 115 -0.24 12.77 -7.38
CA GLY A 115 -0.45 11.46 -6.78
C GLY A 115 0.70 11.03 -5.88
N VAL A 116 0.41 10.28 -4.81
CA VAL A 116 1.45 9.74 -3.92
C VAL A 116 1.71 8.28 -4.27
N LEU A 117 2.95 7.98 -4.59
CA LEU A 117 3.41 6.61 -4.82
C LEU A 117 4.38 6.21 -3.71
N ARG A 118 4.21 4.99 -3.20
CA ARG A 118 5.10 4.37 -2.22
C ARG A 118 5.70 3.12 -2.81
N PHE A 119 6.93 2.83 -2.41
CA PHE A 119 7.64 1.61 -2.81
C PHE A 119 8.20 0.95 -1.58
N VAL A 120 7.91 -0.34 -1.41
CA VAL A 120 8.33 -1.12 -0.25
C VAL A 120 9.19 -2.30 -0.66
N HIS A 121 10.19 -2.62 0.13
CA HIS A 121 10.94 -3.87 0.05
C HIS A 121 10.95 -4.54 1.43
N ASP A 122 10.93 -5.87 1.45
CA ASP A 122 10.97 -6.69 2.67
C ASP A 122 9.80 -6.40 3.64
N ASP A 123 8.60 -6.19 3.08
CA ASP A 123 7.38 -6.03 3.87
C ASP A 123 6.87 -7.37 4.43
N LEU A 124 6.15 -7.31 5.54
CA LEU A 124 5.56 -8.47 6.17
C LEU A 124 4.47 -9.08 5.29
N SER A 125 4.38 -10.41 5.32
CA SER A 125 3.37 -11.18 4.62
C SER A 125 2.71 -12.19 5.55
N HIS A 126 1.52 -12.63 5.14
CA HIS A 126 0.79 -13.72 5.77
C HIS A 126 0.91 -15.00 4.94
N LEU A 127 0.61 -16.13 5.58
CA LEU A 127 0.27 -17.33 4.83
C LEU A 127 -1.02 -17.08 4.03
N PRO A 128 -1.07 -17.51 2.76
CA PRO A 128 -2.28 -17.40 1.96
C PRO A 128 -3.37 -18.30 2.53
N GLU A 129 -4.60 -17.81 2.51
CA GLU A 129 -5.78 -18.61 2.84
C GLU A 129 -6.24 -19.41 1.62
N PRO A 130 -6.82 -20.61 1.80
CA PRO A 130 -7.40 -21.34 0.69
C PRO A 130 -8.45 -20.49 -0.03
N SER A 131 -8.45 -20.52 -1.36
CA SER A 131 -9.46 -19.83 -2.17
C SER A 131 -10.86 -20.28 -1.74
N GLN A 132 -11.70 -19.30 -1.42
CA GLN A 132 -13.12 -19.49 -1.15
C GLN A 132 -13.84 -18.62 -2.18
N GLY A 133 -14.71 -19.21 -3.00
CA GLY A 133 -15.23 -18.60 -4.24
C GLY A 133 -15.89 -17.22 -4.12
N ASP A 134 -16.31 -16.83 -2.91
CA ASP A 134 -16.96 -15.55 -2.62
C ASP A 134 -16.01 -14.50 -2.00
N ARG A 135 -14.69 -14.77 -1.93
CA ARG A 135 -13.70 -13.83 -1.39
C ARG A 135 -12.66 -13.41 -2.43
N PRO A 136 -12.24 -12.13 -2.42
CA PRO A 136 -11.24 -11.63 -3.35
C PRO A 136 -9.88 -12.26 -3.07
N GLU A 137 -9.21 -12.66 -4.16
CA GLU A 137 -7.81 -13.10 -4.16
C GLU A 137 -6.89 -11.88 -4.25
N GLY A 138 -5.75 -11.95 -3.56
CA GLY A 138 -4.72 -10.91 -3.54
C GLY A 138 -3.44 -11.41 -4.18
#